data_AF-A0A5S3W3E0-F1
#
_entry.id   AF-A0A5S3W3E0-F1
#
_cell.length_a   1.000
_cell.length_b   1.000
_cell.length_c   1.000
_cell.angle_alpha   90.00
_cell.angle_beta   90.00
_cell.angle_gamma   90.00
#
_symmetry.space_group_name_H-M   'P 1'
#
loop_
_entity.id
_entity.type
_entity.pdbx_description
1 polymer ?
#
loop_
_entity_poly.entity_id
_entity_poly.type
_entity_poly.pdbx_seq_one_letter_code
_entity_poly.pdbx_strand_id
1 'polypeptide(L)'
;MNVFKALICTLLLTLSHIAFASECLNIKVTKPIKVDDKTGLLQSLKFEQVKLLHKDKSGICLPTRDTYILSFSEGIPFIATRLKGHTPEITLLEKGENYYALIKFFTGNKLQVLKGYQVINSELYALANFTLSSNVSNISIDEGVISVKNTELVEELSIDSVTLYNFDLSGVSVKH
;
A
#
# COMPACT_ATOMS: atom_id res chain seq x y z
N MET A 1 -26.34 -53.24 17.60
CA MET A 1 -25.14 -52.72 16.91
C MET A 1 -25.47 -51.53 16.00
N ASN A 2 -26.29 -50.56 16.46
CA ASN A 2 -26.72 -49.39 15.65
C ASN A 2 -26.41 -48.03 16.29
N VAL A 3 -26.19 -47.97 17.61
CA VAL A 3 -25.95 -46.71 18.33
C VAL A 3 -24.55 -46.15 18.04
N PHE A 4 -23.54 -47.01 17.92
CA PHE A 4 -22.16 -46.60 17.60
C PHE A 4 -22.01 -46.03 16.18
N LYS A 5 -22.77 -46.52 15.20
CA LYS A 5 -22.75 -45.98 13.82
C LYS A 5 -23.37 -44.58 13.76
N ALA A 6 -24.45 -44.34 14.50
CA ALA A 6 -25.08 -43.03 14.57
C ALA A 6 -24.14 -41.98 15.21
N LEU A 7 -23.43 -42.37 16.27
CA LEU A 7 -22.48 -41.49 16.97
C LEU A 7 -21.26 -41.12 16.10
N ILE A 8 -20.76 -42.06 15.30
CA ILE A 8 -19.63 -41.81 14.40
C ILE A 8 -20.06 -40.90 13.24
N CYS A 9 -21.27 -41.08 12.69
CA CYS A 9 -21.81 -40.19 11.65
C CYS A 9 -22.04 -38.76 12.14
N THR A 10 -22.57 -38.57 13.35
CA THR A 10 -22.73 -37.22 13.92
C THR A 10 -21.38 -36.57 14.22
N LEU A 11 -20.38 -37.33 14.70
CA LEU A 11 -19.03 -36.83 14.90
C LEU A 11 -18.37 -36.39 13.58
N LEU A 12 -18.47 -37.21 12.52
CA LEU A 12 -17.97 -36.89 11.18
C LEU A 12 -18.65 -35.66 10.56
N LEU A 13 -19.96 -35.50 10.76
CA LEU A 13 -20.70 -34.32 10.31
C LEU A 13 -20.24 -33.06 11.07
N THR A 14 -20.02 -33.13 12.38
CA THR A 14 -19.50 -31.98 13.14
C THR A 14 -18.06 -31.61 12.79
N LEU A 15 -17.19 -32.58 12.48
CA LEU A 15 -15.83 -32.33 12.00
C LEU A 15 -15.81 -31.69 10.60
N SER A 16 -16.76 -32.05 9.73
CA SER A 16 -16.87 -31.46 8.40
C SER A 16 -17.25 -29.97 8.42
N HIS A 17 -17.90 -29.49 9.48
CA HIS A 17 -18.25 -28.07 9.60
C HIS A 17 -17.12 -27.19 10.17
N ILE A 18 -16.12 -27.78 10.84
CA ILE A 18 -15.00 -27.02 11.46
C ILE A 18 -13.86 -26.78 10.46
N ALA A 19 -13.82 -27.50 9.34
CA ALA A 19 -12.74 -27.40 8.36
C ALA A 19 -12.82 -26.17 7.40
N PHE A 20 -13.96 -25.50 7.27
CA PHE A 20 -14.19 -24.54 6.17
C PHE A 20 -13.99 -23.05 6.49
N ALA A 21 -13.50 -22.73 7.69
CA ALA A 21 -13.28 -21.34 8.10
C ALA A 21 -11.87 -20.78 7.79
N SER A 22 -10.88 -21.62 7.44
CA SER A 22 -9.47 -21.18 7.32
C SER A 22 -8.95 -20.95 5.88
N GLU A 23 -9.66 -21.39 4.83
CA GLU A 23 -9.06 -21.53 3.49
C GLU A 23 -8.64 -20.21 2.82
N CYS A 24 -9.30 -19.08 3.10
CA CYS A 24 -8.97 -17.80 2.45
C CYS A 24 -8.01 -16.92 3.27
N LEU A 25 -7.52 -17.36 4.44
CA LEU A 25 -6.60 -16.56 5.26
C LEU A 25 -5.14 -16.70 4.77
N ASN A 26 -4.95 -16.65 3.45
CA ASN A 26 -3.65 -16.70 2.80
C ASN A 26 -3.33 -15.34 2.19
N ILE A 27 -2.17 -14.79 2.55
CA ILE A 27 -1.62 -13.59 1.93
C ILE A 27 -1.22 -13.95 0.50
N LYS A 28 -1.82 -13.31 -0.50
CA LYS A 28 -1.36 -13.46 -1.88
C LYS A 28 -0.27 -12.43 -2.14
N VAL A 29 0.98 -12.88 -2.23
CA VAL A 29 2.05 -12.06 -2.80
C VAL A 29 1.70 -11.82 -4.26
N THR A 30 1.50 -10.55 -4.61
CA THR A 30 1.03 -10.21 -5.95
C THR A 30 2.17 -9.87 -6.86
N LYS A 31 3.07 -8.96 -6.46
CA LYS A 31 4.19 -8.45 -7.26
C LYS A 31 5.28 -7.83 -6.37
N PRO A 32 6.56 -7.88 -6.76
CA PRO A 32 7.58 -6.97 -6.23
C PRO A 32 7.16 -5.52 -6.45
N ILE A 33 7.50 -4.64 -5.51
CA ILE A 33 7.24 -3.20 -5.66
C ILE A 33 8.42 -2.56 -6.39
N LYS A 34 8.13 -1.65 -7.33
CA LYS A 34 9.17 -0.80 -7.91
C LYS A 34 9.68 0.14 -6.82
N VAL A 35 10.95 -0.02 -6.45
CA VAL A 35 11.64 0.84 -5.49
C VAL A 35 12.67 1.66 -6.26
N ASP A 36 12.52 2.97 -6.24
CA ASP A 36 13.53 3.93 -6.68
C ASP A 36 14.34 4.35 -5.46
N ASP A 37 15.45 3.66 -5.24
CA ASP A 37 16.36 3.96 -4.13
C ASP A 37 17.40 4.99 -4.58
N LYS A 38 17.18 6.25 -4.18
CA LYS A 38 18.13 7.34 -4.42
C LYS A 38 19.26 7.38 -3.38
N THR A 39 19.16 6.58 -2.31
CA THR A 39 20.09 6.61 -1.18
C THR A 39 21.21 5.58 -1.30
N GLY A 40 20.98 4.47 -2.01
CA GLY A 40 21.93 3.36 -2.15
C GLY A 40 22.18 2.57 -0.85
N LEU A 41 21.87 3.14 0.31
CA LEU A 41 22.01 2.55 1.64
C LEU A 41 20.85 1.64 2.02
N LEU A 42 19.67 1.86 1.42
CA LEU A 42 18.45 1.13 1.73
C LEU A 42 18.18 -0.02 0.75
N GLN A 43 19.16 -0.40 -0.08
CA GLN A 43 19.06 -1.52 -1.02
C GLN A 43 18.76 -2.87 -0.35
N SER A 44 19.03 -2.99 0.94
CA SER A 44 18.67 -4.16 1.75
C SER A 44 17.17 -4.24 2.08
N LEU A 45 16.45 -3.12 2.01
CA LEU A 45 15.01 -3.09 2.28
C LEU A 45 14.24 -3.66 1.10
N LYS A 46 13.66 -4.84 1.31
CA LYS A 46 12.79 -5.48 0.34
C LYS A 46 11.34 -5.15 0.63
N PHE A 47 10.65 -4.57 -0.35
CA PHE A 47 9.21 -4.30 -0.26
C PHE A 47 8.41 -5.16 -1.24
N GLU A 48 7.35 -5.80 -0.74
CA GLU A 48 6.45 -6.61 -1.56
C GLU A 48 5.01 -6.12 -1.49
N GLN A 49 4.32 -6.14 -2.63
CA GLN A 49 2.92 -5.81 -2.71
C GLN A 49 2.08 -7.05 -2.46
N VAL A 50 1.22 -6.99 -1.44
CA VAL A 50 0.31 -8.09 -1.14
C VAL A 50 -1.15 -7.67 -1.04
N LYS A 51 -2.01 -8.64 -1.30
CA LYS A 51 -3.45 -8.54 -1.11
C LYS A 51 -3.86 -9.58 -0.09
N LEU A 52 -4.67 -9.17 0.87
CA LEU A 52 -5.42 -10.12 1.68
C LEU A 52 -6.51 -10.73 0.81
N LEU A 53 -6.86 -11.97 1.07
CA LEU A 53 -7.97 -12.65 0.40
C LEU A 53 -9.17 -12.70 1.34
N HIS A 54 -10.37 -12.62 0.78
CA HIS A 54 -11.61 -12.84 1.50
C HIS A 54 -12.49 -13.80 0.71
N LYS A 55 -13.27 -14.62 1.42
CA LYS A 55 -14.23 -15.54 0.82
C LYS A 55 -15.49 -14.76 0.46
N ASP A 56 -15.88 -14.80 -0.80
CA ASP A 56 -17.15 -14.20 -1.23
C ASP A 56 -18.33 -15.14 -0.93
N LYS A 57 -19.55 -14.70 -1.25
CA LYS A 57 -20.78 -15.48 -1.02
C LYS A 57 -20.83 -16.80 -1.82
N SER A 58 -20.05 -16.92 -2.89
CA SER A 58 -19.95 -18.12 -3.72
C SER A 58 -18.89 -19.10 -3.21
N GLY A 59 -18.11 -18.71 -2.19
CA GLY A 59 -17.03 -19.51 -1.64
C GLY A 59 -15.68 -19.28 -2.30
N ILE A 60 -15.57 -18.34 -3.23
CA ILE A 60 -14.33 -18.03 -3.97
C ILE A 60 -13.47 -17.05 -3.16
N CYS A 61 -12.15 -17.28 -3.09
CA CYS A 61 -11.23 -16.33 -2.47
C CYS A 61 -10.89 -15.18 -3.44
N LEU A 62 -11.29 -13.96 -3.09
CA LEU A 62 -11.06 -12.75 -3.87
C LEU A 62 -10.12 -11.78 -3.14
N PRO A 63 -9.23 -11.06 -3.86
CA PRO A 63 -8.36 -10.07 -3.24
C PRO A 63 -9.16 -8.89 -2.68
N THR A 64 -8.72 -8.37 -1.53
CA THR A 64 -9.29 -7.16 -0.93
C THR A 64 -9.01 -5.92 -1.79
N ARG A 65 -9.86 -4.90 -1.64
CA ARG A 65 -9.65 -3.60 -2.28
C ARG A 65 -8.33 -2.96 -1.90
N ASP A 66 -7.99 -3.03 -0.62
CA ASP A 66 -6.78 -2.40 -0.09
C ASP A 66 -5.53 -3.20 -0.45
N THR A 67 -4.42 -2.50 -0.58
CA THR A 67 -3.10 -3.06 -0.84
C THR A 67 -2.28 -2.94 0.42
N TYR A 68 -1.51 -3.97 0.73
CA TYR A 68 -0.60 -3.98 1.86
C TYR A 68 0.82 -4.04 1.33
N ILE A 69 1.71 -3.33 2.00
CA ILE A 69 3.15 -3.40 1.74
C ILE A 69 3.74 -4.29 2.81
N LEU A 70 4.36 -5.39 2.40
CA LEU A 70 5.22 -6.18 3.26
C LEU A 70 6.64 -5.62 3.22
N SER A 71 7.26 -5.62 4.39
CA SER A 71 8.71 -5.42 4.58
C SER A 71 9.28 -6.64 5.31
N PHE A 72 10.59 -6.75 5.36
CA PHE A 72 11.29 -7.85 6.01
C PHE A 72 12.26 -7.29 7.05
N SER A 73 12.15 -7.79 8.28
CA SER A 73 13.13 -7.55 9.34
C SER A 73 13.81 -8.88 9.65
N GLU A 74 15.13 -8.95 9.48
CA GLU A 74 15.91 -10.18 9.67
C GLU A 74 15.34 -11.41 8.91
N GLY A 75 14.75 -11.16 7.74
CA GLY A 75 14.12 -12.20 6.91
C GLY A 75 12.68 -12.56 7.30
N ILE A 76 12.14 -11.99 8.37
CA ILE A 76 10.75 -12.20 8.82
C ILE A 76 9.83 -11.17 8.15
N PRO A 77 8.81 -11.60 7.38
CA PRO A 77 7.88 -10.67 6.73
C PRO A 77 6.89 -10.08 7.74
N PHE A 78 6.60 -8.79 7.61
CA PHE A 78 5.55 -8.11 8.37
C PHE A 78 4.85 -7.05 7.51
N ILE A 79 3.62 -6.71 7.88
CA ILE A 79 2.87 -5.64 7.20
C ILE A 79 3.43 -4.30 7.65
N ALA A 80 4.16 -3.62 6.77
CA ALA A 80 4.74 -2.32 7.03
C ALA A 80 3.68 -1.21 6.96
N THR A 81 2.75 -1.28 6.01
CA THR A 81 1.63 -0.33 5.92
C THR A 81 0.46 -0.86 5.09
N ARG A 82 -0.73 -0.30 5.32
CA ARG A 82 -1.96 -0.52 4.55
C ARG A 82 -2.27 0.71 3.69
N LEU A 83 -2.42 0.48 2.40
CA LEU A 83 -2.82 1.48 1.41
C LEU A 83 -4.26 1.25 0.95
N LYS A 84 -5.09 2.29 1.02
CA LYS A 84 -6.45 2.31 0.44
C LYS A 84 -6.41 2.56 -1.08
N GLY A 85 -5.66 1.74 -1.80
CA GLY A 85 -5.37 1.94 -3.22
C GLY A 85 -4.63 0.76 -3.86
N HIS A 86 -4.03 0.96 -5.02
CA HIS A 86 -3.33 -0.06 -5.79
C HIS A 86 -2.10 0.47 -6.53
N THR A 87 -1.28 -0.45 -7.06
CA THR A 87 -0.07 -0.16 -7.85
C THR A 87 0.89 0.80 -7.14
N PRO A 88 1.37 0.45 -5.93
CA PRO A 88 2.34 1.28 -5.22
C PRO A 88 3.68 1.32 -5.95
N GLU A 89 4.29 2.49 -5.95
CA GLU A 89 5.71 2.75 -6.26
C GLU A 89 6.32 3.44 -5.04
N ILE A 90 7.54 3.06 -4.67
CA ILE A 90 8.25 3.61 -3.51
C ILE A 90 9.47 4.37 -4.01
N THR A 91 9.64 5.61 -3.56
CA THR A 91 10.89 6.36 -3.68
C THR A 91 11.48 6.51 -2.29
N LEU A 92 12.73 6.09 -2.13
CA LEU A 92 13.46 6.23 -0.86
C LEU A 92 14.33 7.48 -0.90
N LEU A 93 14.30 8.25 0.19
CA LEU A 93 15.03 9.51 0.33
C LEU A 93 15.76 9.54 1.68
N GLU A 94 16.93 10.14 1.69
CA GLU A 94 17.69 10.47 2.89
C GLU A 94 17.61 11.97 3.14
N LYS A 95 17.44 12.36 4.40
CA LYS A 95 17.44 13.77 4.81
C LYS A 95 17.97 13.91 6.23
N GLY A 96 19.13 14.56 6.34
CA GLY A 96 19.89 14.56 7.59
C GLY A 96 20.26 13.13 7.97
N GLU A 97 19.97 12.72 9.20
CA GLU A 97 20.21 11.36 9.68
C GLU A 97 19.00 10.43 9.51
N ASN A 98 17.94 10.90 8.84
CA ASN A 98 16.67 10.19 8.73
C ASN A 98 16.43 9.68 7.32
N TYR A 99 15.77 8.52 7.26
CA TYR A 99 15.35 7.87 6.01
C TYR A 99 13.84 7.94 5.86
N TYR A 100 13.39 8.13 4.64
CA TYR A 100 11.98 8.29 4.31
C TYR A 100 11.58 7.46 3.10
N ALA A 101 10.34 6.99 3.13
CA ALA A 101 9.71 6.32 2.00
C ALA A 101 8.52 7.16 1.53
N LEU A 102 8.60 7.59 0.28
CA LEU A 102 7.51 8.25 -0.44
C LEU A 102 6.79 7.20 -1.29
N ILE A 103 5.54 6.93 -0.96
CA ILE A 103 4.76 5.86 -1.58
C ILE A 103 3.64 6.46 -2.40
N LYS A 104 3.79 6.35 -3.72
CA LYS A 104 2.81 6.80 -4.69
C LYS A 104 1.92 5.62 -5.10
N PHE A 105 0.61 5.79 -5.08
CA PHE A 105 -0.34 4.74 -5.46
C PHE A 105 -1.60 5.34 -6.07
N PHE A 106 -2.40 4.50 -6.72
CA PHE A 106 -3.66 4.92 -7.32
C PHE A 106 -4.84 4.60 -6.42
N THR A 107 -5.80 5.52 -6.40
CA THR A 107 -7.12 5.34 -5.82
C THR A 107 -8.18 5.49 -6.92
N GLY A 108 -9.46 5.39 -6.58
CA GLY A 108 -10.55 5.42 -7.58
C GLY A 108 -10.47 6.63 -8.54
N ASN A 109 -11.04 6.48 -9.73
CA ASN A 109 -11.08 7.53 -10.77
C ASN A 109 -9.70 8.06 -11.20
N LYS A 110 -8.69 7.17 -11.27
CA LYS A 110 -7.30 7.51 -11.66
C LYS A 110 -6.62 8.55 -10.74
N LEU A 111 -7.19 8.88 -9.58
CA LEU A 111 -6.57 9.78 -8.62
C LEU A 111 -5.28 9.13 -8.09
N GLN A 112 -4.15 9.77 -8.34
CA GLN A 112 -2.86 9.33 -7.80
C GLN A 112 -2.62 10.04 -6.47
N VAL A 113 -2.18 9.27 -5.48
CA VAL A 113 -1.96 9.73 -4.11
C VAL A 113 -0.51 9.46 -3.74
N LEU A 114 0.12 10.43 -3.09
CA LEU A 114 1.44 10.31 -2.49
C LEU A 114 1.30 10.32 -0.97
N LYS A 115 1.89 9.34 -0.28
CA LYS A 115 2.01 9.35 1.19
C LYS A 115 3.46 9.23 1.60
N GLY A 116 3.81 9.92 2.67
CA GLY A 116 5.15 9.93 3.23
C GLY A 116 5.22 9.09 4.49
N TYR A 117 6.34 8.39 4.65
CA TYR A 117 6.64 7.57 5.81
C TYR A 117 8.07 7.83 6.24
N GLN A 118 8.33 7.84 7.54
CA GLN A 118 9.68 7.70 8.08
C GLN A 118 10.01 6.20 8.16
N VAL A 119 11.24 5.86 7.78
CA VAL A 119 11.75 4.49 7.85
C VAL A 119 12.56 4.34 9.14
N ILE A 120 12.11 3.47 10.04
CA ILE A 120 12.80 3.18 11.30
C ILE A 120 12.82 1.67 11.45
N ASN A 121 14.01 1.06 11.55
CA ASN A 121 14.19 -0.40 11.70
C ASN A 121 13.37 -1.22 10.67
N SER A 122 13.40 -0.82 9.39
CA SER A 122 12.63 -1.43 8.29
C SER A 122 11.11 -1.25 8.37
N GLU A 123 10.58 -0.59 9.40
CA GLU A 123 9.17 -0.26 9.55
C GLU A 123 8.84 1.12 8.92
N LEU A 124 7.58 1.29 8.51
CA LEU A 124 7.09 2.49 7.84
C LEU A 124 6.13 3.25 8.74
N TYR A 125 6.62 4.32 9.36
CA TYR A 125 5.83 5.20 10.23
C TYR A 125 5.24 6.33 9.41
N ALA A 126 3.91 6.37 9.26
CA ALA A 126 3.23 7.38 8.45
C ALA A 126 3.52 8.79 8.98
N LEU A 127 4.00 9.68 8.11
CA LEU A 127 4.15 11.09 8.43
C LEU A 127 2.76 11.72 8.56
N ALA A 128 2.46 12.26 9.73
CA ALA A 128 1.21 12.99 9.95
C ALA A 128 1.12 14.15 8.96
N ASN A 129 -0.06 14.36 8.37
CA ASN A 129 -0.38 15.44 7.44
C ASN A 129 0.43 15.46 6.13
N PHE A 130 1.19 14.41 5.80
CA PHE A 130 1.83 14.29 4.49
C PHE A 130 1.00 13.39 3.57
N THR A 131 0.05 13.99 2.86
CA THR A 131 -0.68 13.32 1.78
C THR A 131 -0.93 14.31 0.65
N LEU A 132 -0.45 13.98 -0.53
CA LEU A 132 -0.63 14.76 -1.75
C LEU A 132 -1.48 13.96 -2.75
N SER A 133 -2.20 14.64 -3.62
CA SER A 133 -3.04 13.99 -4.63
C SER A 133 -3.05 14.73 -5.95
N SER A 134 -3.10 13.97 -7.05
CA SER A 134 -3.21 14.45 -8.43
C SER A 134 -4.42 13.84 -9.11
N ASN A 135 -5.33 14.67 -9.62
CA ASN A 135 -6.52 14.25 -10.38
C ASN A 135 -6.22 13.86 -11.84
N VAL A 136 -5.04 14.19 -12.36
CA VAL A 136 -4.54 13.79 -13.69
C VAL A 136 -3.46 12.70 -13.61
N SER A 137 -3.36 12.01 -12.47
CA SER A 137 -2.44 10.89 -12.28
C SER A 137 -0.95 11.23 -12.43
N ASN A 138 -0.55 12.46 -12.13
CA ASN A 138 0.81 12.93 -12.37
C ASN A 138 1.41 13.56 -11.11
N ILE A 139 2.03 12.69 -10.32
CA ILE A 139 2.95 13.01 -9.24
C ILE A 139 4.32 12.44 -9.61
N SER A 140 5.31 13.31 -9.72
CA SER A 140 6.72 12.95 -9.92
C SER A 140 7.57 13.40 -8.75
N ILE A 141 8.62 12.65 -8.47
CA ILE A 141 9.58 12.92 -7.40
C ILE A 141 10.95 12.93 -8.06
N ASP A 142 11.68 14.03 -7.92
CA ASP A 142 13.01 14.20 -8.46
C ASP A 142 13.88 14.90 -7.40
N GLU A 143 14.92 14.21 -6.92
CA GLU A 143 15.85 14.71 -5.90
C GLU A 143 15.17 15.36 -4.67
N GLY A 144 14.02 14.82 -4.23
CA GLY A 144 13.26 15.33 -3.09
C GLY A 144 12.33 16.52 -3.41
N VAL A 145 12.32 17.00 -4.65
CA VAL A 145 11.30 17.90 -5.19
C VAL A 145 10.13 17.06 -5.70
N ILE A 146 8.92 17.41 -5.28
CA ILE A 146 7.69 16.71 -5.63
C ILE A 146 6.87 17.63 -6.51
N SER A 147 6.60 17.20 -7.74
CA SER A 147 5.68 17.89 -8.65
C SER A 147 4.33 17.18 -8.62
N VAL A 148 3.27 17.93 -8.34
CA VAL A 148 1.89 17.46 -8.40
C VAL A 148 1.17 18.26 -9.46
N LYS A 149 0.71 17.59 -10.52
CA LYS A 149 -0.13 18.23 -11.53
C LYS A 149 -1.60 18.00 -11.25
N ASN A 150 -2.41 19.02 -11.43
CA ASN A 150 -3.86 18.93 -11.37
C ASN A 150 -4.48 19.68 -12.54
N THR A 151 -5.74 19.38 -12.81
CA THR A 151 -6.59 20.20 -13.66
C THR A 151 -7.69 20.81 -12.80
N GLU A 152 -7.83 22.12 -12.85
CA GLU A 152 -8.86 22.87 -12.15
C GLU A 152 -9.90 23.39 -13.14
N LEU A 153 -11.16 23.40 -12.73
CA LEU A 153 -12.25 23.96 -13.53
C LEU A 153 -12.56 25.37 -13.01
N VAL A 154 -12.27 26.39 -13.80
CA VAL A 154 -12.52 27.81 -13.48
C VAL A 154 -13.37 28.40 -14.59
N GLU A 155 -14.58 28.85 -14.27
CA GLU A 155 -15.50 29.48 -15.23
C GLU A 155 -15.73 28.62 -16.51
N GLU A 156 -15.95 27.32 -16.33
CA GLU A 156 -16.12 26.32 -17.40
C GLU A 156 -14.86 26.06 -18.26
N LEU A 157 -13.74 26.69 -17.95
CA LEU A 157 -12.45 26.42 -18.56
C LEU A 157 -11.62 25.46 -17.70
N SER A 158 -10.95 24.53 -18.38
CA SER A 158 -10.03 23.57 -17.78
C SER A 158 -8.63 24.16 -17.77
N ILE A 159 -8.06 24.39 -16.58
CA ILE A 159 -6.73 24.96 -16.41
C ILE A 159 -5.84 23.92 -15.74
N ASP A 160 -4.73 23.57 -16.38
CA ASP A 160 -3.72 22.71 -15.78
C ASP A 160 -2.86 23.53 -14.80
N SER A 161 -2.72 23.04 -13.58
CA SER A 161 -1.85 23.60 -12.55
C SER A 161 -0.77 22.61 -12.16
N VAL A 162 0.43 23.13 -11.86
CA VAL A 162 1.53 22.35 -11.30
C VAL A 162 1.93 22.97 -9.99
N THR A 163 1.88 22.20 -8.91
CA THR A 163 2.36 22.61 -7.59
C THR A 163 3.63 21.84 -7.27
N LEU A 164 4.68 22.58 -6.88
CA LEU A 164 5.93 22.01 -6.43
C LEU A 164 5.98 22.03 -4.91
N TYR A 165 6.42 20.91 -4.33
CA TYR A 165 6.64 20.75 -2.90
C TYR A 165 8.06 20.26 -2.66
N ASN A 166 8.74 20.86 -1.70
CA ASN A 166 9.99 20.29 -1.20
C ASN A 166 9.67 19.28 -0.11
N PHE A 167 10.38 18.15 -0.13
CA PHE A 167 10.34 17.16 0.96
C PHE A 167 11.17 17.66 2.15
N ASP A 168 10.77 18.80 2.71
CA ASP A 168 11.40 19.45 3.86
C ASP A 168 10.42 19.88 4.96
N LEU A 169 9.16 19.44 4.86
CA LEU A 169 8.06 19.85 5.76
C LEU A 169 7.84 21.38 5.82
N SER A 170 8.40 22.18 4.91
CA SER A 170 8.19 23.62 4.96
C SER A 170 6.80 24.05 4.46
N GLY A 171 6.10 23.18 3.71
CA GLY A 171 4.81 23.55 3.12
C GLY A 171 4.90 24.79 2.23
N VAL A 172 6.10 25.16 1.77
CA VAL A 172 6.29 26.34 0.93
C VAL A 172 5.84 25.99 -0.48
N SER A 173 4.66 26.49 -0.82
CA SER A 173 4.27 26.64 -2.21
C SER A 173 5.16 27.71 -2.84
N VAL A 174 5.87 27.36 -3.91
CA VAL A 174 6.22 28.38 -4.91
C VAL A 174 5.13 28.29 -5.96
N LYS A 175 4.17 29.21 -5.85
CA LYS A 175 3.28 29.54 -6.96
C LYS A 175 4.15 30.28 -7.98
N HIS A 176 4.37 29.69 -9.14
CA HIS A 176 4.73 30.46 -10.33
C HIS A 176 3.45 30.89 -11.03
#